data_AF-A0A941ZQJ0-F1
#
_entry.id   AF-A0A941ZQJ0-F1
#
_cell.length_a   1.000
_cell.length_b   1.000
_cell.length_c   1.000
_cell.angle_alpha   90.00
_cell.angle_beta   90.00
_cell.angle_gamma   90.00
#
_symmetry.space_group_name_H-M   'P 1'
#
loop_
_entity.id
_entity.type
_entity.pdbx_description
1 polymer ?
#
loop_
_entity_poly.entity_id
_entity_poly.type
_entity_poly.pdbx_seq_one_letter_code
_entity_poly.pdbx_strand_id
1 'polypeptide(L)'
;MKILNNLPFEWQVGLRYTRSGRRSGRNSFISFISLISMAGIALGVAALIVVLSVMNGFQKEVRDRMLSVLAHVEVFDATGEMPDWRQTAAEALQHKEVKGAAPFAIGQAMVAREETLRGAVIRGVLPQEEPKVSDVAKQVKWGSFDDLRPGEFNIVIGKEMARLLRVSLGDQVTVISPQGQVTPAGVVPRLKQFTVVGVFEAGHFEFDSSMAFIHLEDAQRLFRLGAPGGLRLRLADMQRAPEVALDLSRILSGGVLIRDWSKQNKT
;
A
#
# COMPACT_ATOMS: atom_id res chain seq x y z
N MET A 1 50.88 -8.93 -23.33
CA MET A 1 51.20 -7.54 -23.72
C MET A 1 50.90 -7.30 -25.21
N LYS A 2 49.65 -7.55 -25.67
CA LYS A 2 49.23 -7.42 -27.09
C LYS A 2 48.00 -6.53 -27.33
N ILE A 3 47.36 -6.02 -26.27
CA ILE A 3 46.10 -5.24 -26.36
C ILE A 3 46.36 -3.73 -26.59
N LEU A 4 47.58 -3.25 -26.35
CA LEU A 4 47.93 -1.82 -26.45
C LEU A 4 48.32 -1.36 -27.87
N ASN A 5 48.52 -2.25 -28.84
CA ASN A 5 49.02 -1.90 -30.17
C ASN A 5 47.94 -1.50 -31.20
N ASN A 6 46.65 -1.65 -30.89
CA ASN A 6 45.53 -1.33 -31.80
C ASN A 6 44.66 -0.14 -31.36
N LEU A 7 45.11 0.66 -30.38
CA LEU A 7 44.37 1.85 -29.97
C LEU A 7 44.64 3.01 -30.95
N PRO A 8 43.64 3.87 -31.25
CA PRO A 8 43.84 5.09 -32.04
C PRO A 8 44.98 5.94 -31.48
N PHE A 9 45.72 6.64 -32.36
CA PHE A 9 46.91 7.42 -31.98
C PHE A 9 46.65 8.41 -30.82
N GLU A 10 45.51 9.10 -30.84
CA GLU A 10 45.03 10.00 -29.77
C GLU A 10 45.03 9.32 -28.38
N TRP A 11 44.50 8.10 -28.30
CA TRP A 11 44.47 7.32 -27.06
C TRP A 11 45.86 6.85 -26.63
N GLN A 12 46.73 6.49 -27.58
CA GLN A 12 48.12 6.13 -27.28
C GLN A 12 48.89 7.32 -26.69
N VAL A 13 48.67 8.52 -27.22
CA VAL A 13 49.27 9.77 -26.71
C VAL A 13 48.73 10.09 -25.31
N GLY A 14 47.40 10.02 -25.12
CA GLY A 14 46.77 10.25 -23.82
C GLY A 14 47.20 9.26 -22.73
N LEU A 15 47.26 7.95 -23.04
CA LEU A 15 47.72 6.93 -22.10
C LEU A 15 49.21 7.08 -21.79
N ARG A 16 50.03 7.49 -22.77
CA ARG A 16 51.46 7.72 -22.56
C ARG A 16 51.67 8.86 -21.58
N TYR A 17 50.99 10.00 -21.76
CA TYR A 17 51.12 11.15 -20.86
C TYR A 17 50.60 10.88 -19.45
N THR A 18 49.48 10.16 -19.31
CA THR A 18 48.95 9.76 -17.99
C THR A 18 49.82 8.72 -17.29
N ARG A 19 50.55 7.88 -18.04
CA ARG A 19 51.41 6.80 -17.49
C ARG A 19 52.90 7.16 -17.38
N SER A 20 53.41 8.20 -18.05
CA SER A 20 54.84 8.50 -18.20
C SER A 20 55.52 9.30 -17.08
N GLY A 21 54.93 9.42 -15.89
CA GLY A 21 55.51 10.16 -14.76
C GLY A 21 56.66 9.50 -13.99
N ARG A 22 57.13 8.30 -14.37
CA ARG A 22 57.94 7.43 -13.49
C ARG A 22 59.48 7.51 -13.59
N ARG A 23 60.08 8.46 -14.33
CA ARG A 23 61.55 8.38 -14.62
C ARG A 23 62.42 9.61 -14.34
N SER A 24 61.94 10.68 -13.70
CA SER A 24 62.82 11.77 -13.24
C SER A 24 62.26 12.44 -12.00
N GLY A 25 63.12 12.74 -11.01
CA GLY A 25 62.73 13.14 -9.65
C GLY A 25 61.79 14.35 -9.53
N ARG A 26 61.70 15.19 -10.58
CA ARG A 26 60.77 16.33 -10.64
C ARG A 26 59.34 15.95 -11.08
N ASN A 27 59.17 14.84 -11.81
CA ASN A 27 57.85 14.38 -12.30
C ASN A 27 57.11 13.44 -11.33
N SER A 28 57.78 12.92 -10.29
CA SER A 28 57.14 12.08 -9.26
C SER A 28 56.13 12.87 -8.43
N PHE A 29 56.42 14.15 -8.14
CA PHE A 29 55.56 15.03 -7.35
C PHE A 29 54.24 15.34 -8.08
N ILE A 30 54.31 15.58 -9.39
CA ILE A 30 53.12 15.82 -10.23
C ILE A 30 52.25 14.57 -10.31
N SER A 31 52.85 13.38 -10.48
CA SER A 31 52.09 12.12 -10.53
C SER A 31 51.41 11.78 -9.19
N PHE A 32 52.04 12.14 -8.07
CA PHE A 32 51.49 11.97 -6.73
C PHE A 32 50.26 12.86 -6.50
N ILE A 33 50.33 14.15 -6.88
CA ILE A 33 49.20 15.07 -6.80
C ILE A 33 48.04 14.58 -7.68
N SER A 34 48.30 14.19 -8.93
CA SER A 34 47.27 13.66 -9.83
C SER A 34 46.59 12.40 -9.27
N LEU A 35 47.34 11.51 -8.63
CA LEU A 35 46.80 10.31 -7.99
C LEU A 35 45.88 10.67 -6.82
N ILE A 36 46.29 11.59 -5.95
CA ILE A 36 45.47 12.02 -4.81
C ILE A 36 44.21 12.75 -5.27
N SER A 37 44.31 13.65 -6.27
CA SER A 37 43.14 14.34 -6.82
C SER A 37 42.16 13.35 -7.46
N MET A 38 42.67 12.36 -8.21
CA MET A 38 41.84 11.31 -8.80
C MET A 38 41.18 10.45 -7.72
N ALA A 39 41.91 10.06 -6.68
CA ALA A 39 41.36 9.31 -5.55
C ALA A 39 40.31 10.11 -4.77
N GLY A 40 40.53 11.41 -4.56
CA GLY A 40 39.58 12.31 -3.91
C GLY A 40 38.28 12.46 -4.70
N ILE A 41 38.38 12.65 -6.02
CA ILE A 41 37.20 12.71 -6.90
C ILE A 41 36.48 11.36 -6.91
N ALA A 42 37.21 10.26 -7.03
CA ALA A 42 36.64 8.91 -7.02
C ALA A 42 35.90 8.62 -5.71
N LEU A 43 36.49 8.97 -4.56
CA LEU A 43 35.86 8.82 -3.26
C LEU A 43 34.64 9.73 -3.10
N GLY A 44 34.71 10.99 -3.54
CA GLY A 44 33.60 11.94 -3.48
C GLY A 44 32.40 11.47 -4.32
N VAL A 45 32.67 11.03 -5.56
CA VAL A 45 31.63 10.50 -6.45
C VAL A 45 31.08 9.17 -5.91
N ALA A 46 31.93 8.27 -5.42
CA ALA A 46 31.49 7.00 -4.84
C ALA A 46 30.60 7.22 -3.61
N ALA A 47 30.97 8.14 -2.71
CA ALA A 47 30.16 8.49 -1.55
C ALA A 47 28.79 9.04 -1.97
N LEU A 48 28.75 9.93 -2.97
CA LEU A 48 27.48 10.48 -3.47
C LEU A 48 26.59 9.40 -4.10
N ILE A 49 27.16 8.49 -4.90
CA ILE A 49 26.43 7.36 -5.50
C ILE A 49 25.85 6.45 -4.43
N VAL A 50 26.64 6.11 -3.39
CA VAL A 50 26.18 5.27 -2.29
C VAL A 50 25.03 5.93 -1.54
N VAL A 51 25.15 7.21 -1.18
CA VAL A 51 24.09 7.94 -0.47
C VAL A 51 22.81 7.99 -1.29
N LEU A 52 22.88 8.35 -2.57
CA LEU A 52 21.71 8.37 -3.45
C LEU A 52 21.08 6.99 -3.61
N SER A 53 21.91 5.94 -3.70
CA SER A 53 21.42 4.55 -3.82
C SER A 53 20.68 4.09 -2.57
N VAL A 54 21.22 4.40 -1.38
CA VAL A 54 20.57 4.09 -0.10
C VAL A 54 19.26 4.87 0.03
N MET A 55 19.26 6.17 -0.31
CA MET A 55 18.05 7.00 -0.27
C MET A 55 16.97 6.46 -1.21
N ASN A 56 17.31 6.13 -2.45
CA ASN A 56 16.38 5.57 -3.43
C ASN A 56 15.85 4.20 -2.99
N GLY A 57 16.70 3.33 -2.44
CA GLY A 57 16.31 2.02 -1.93
C GLY A 57 15.36 2.12 -0.74
N PHE A 58 15.67 3.02 0.21
CA PHE A 58 14.81 3.28 1.37
C PHE A 58 13.46 3.87 0.96
N GLN A 59 13.43 4.88 0.07
CA GLN A 59 12.20 5.45 -0.45
C GLN A 59 11.31 4.40 -1.11
N LYS A 60 11.91 3.48 -1.88
CA LYS A 60 11.18 2.37 -2.49
C LYS A 60 10.58 1.44 -1.43
N GLU A 61 11.39 0.99 -0.47
CA GLU A 61 10.92 0.06 0.56
C GLU A 61 9.80 0.65 1.42
N VAL A 62 9.96 1.91 1.86
CA VAL A 62 8.93 2.60 2.65
C VAL A 62 7.65 2.73 1.84
N ARG A 63 7.76 3.20 0.59
CA ARG A 63 6.60 3.38 -0.30
C ARG A 63 5.90 2.05 -0.59
N ASP A 64 6.65 1.01 -0.96
CA ASP A 64 6.08 -0.29 -1.32
C ASP A 64 5.39 -0.94 -0.10
N ARG A 65 5.95 -0.79 1.10
CA ARG A 65 5.28 -1.22 2.35
C ARG A 65 4.01 -0.43 2.66
N MET A 66 4.03 0.90 2.47
CA MET A 66 2.84 1.75 2.71
C MET A 66 1.69 1.36 1.79
N LEU A 67 2.02 1.02 0.56
CA LEU A 67 1.06 0.86 -0.51
C LEU A 67 0.58 -0.59 -0.71
N SER A 68 1.33 -1.59 -0.22
CA SER A 68 0.99 -3.01 -0.32
C SER A 68 -0.32 -3.42 0.39
N VAL A 69 -0.82 -2.59 1.30
CA VAL A 69 -2.05 -2.84 2.09
C VAL A 69 -3.28 -2.20 1.43
N LEU A 70 -3.06 -1.22 0.55
CA LEU A 70 -4.12 -0.54 -0.18
C LEU A 70 -4.40 -1.24 -1.51
N ALA A 71 -5.63 -1.07 -2.02
CA ALA A 71 -5.86 -1.38 -3.43
C ALA A 71 -5.19 -0.30 -4.26
N HIS A 72 -4.66 -0.69 -5.41
CA HIS A 72 -4.03 0.27 -6.32
C HIS A 72 -5.07 1.23 -6.88
N VAL A 73 -6.30 0.73 -7.12
CA VAL A 73 -7.45 1.49 -7.60
C VAL A 73 -8.72 1.02 -6.89
N GLU A 74 -9.58 1.97 -6.52
CA GLU A 74 -10.93 1.74 -6.01
C GLU A 74 -11.96 2.33 -6.98
N VAL A 75 -12.94 1.51 -7.35
CA VAL A 75 -14.06 1.88 -8.22
C VAL A 75 -15.31 1.95 -7.35
N PHE A 76 -15.91 3.12 -7.25
CA PHE A 76 -17.15 3.37 -6.54
C PHE A 76 -18.29 3.53 -7.53
N ASP A 77 -19.48 3.14 -7.12
CA ASP A 77 -20.69 3.54 -7.84
C ASP A 77 -21.07 4.98 -7.44
N ALA A 78 -21.53 5.81 -8.39
CA ALA A 78 -21.97 7.18 -8.08
C ALA A 78 -23.18 7.23 -7.13
N THR A 79 -24.00 6.17 -7.08
CA THR A 79 -25.14 6.05 -6.16
C THR A 79 -24.73 5.60 -4.75
N GLY A 80 -23.49 5.14 -4.57
CA GLY A 80 -22.93 4.67 -3.30
C GLY A 80 -23.07 3.17 -3.05
N GLU A 81 -23.79 2.45 -3.91
CA GLU A 81 -23.98 1.00 -3.85
C GLU A 81 -23.78 0.38 -5.23
N MET A 82 -23.11 -0.79 -5.28
CA MET A 82 -22.75 -1.49 -6.51
C MET A 82 -23.33 -2.92 -6.50
N PRO A 83 -24.64 -3.09 -6.79
CA PRO A 83 -25.28 -4.41 -6.84
C PRO A 83 -24.60 -5.38 -7.82
N ASP A 84 -24.25 -4.88 -9.01
CA ASP A 84 -23.68 -5.66 -10.10
C ASP A 84 -22.15 -5.70 -10.09
N TRP A 85 -21.53 -5.63 -8.90
CA TRP A 85 -20.06 -5.60 -8.76
C TRP A 85 -19.34 -6.73 -9.50
N ARG A 86 -19.98 -7.90 -9.66
CA ARG A 86 -19.41 -9.04 -10.40
C ARG A 86 -19.25 -8.74 -11.90
N GLN A 87 -20.21 -8.03 -12.49
CA GLN A 87 -20.11 -7.60 -13.88
C GLN A 87 -18.99 -6.55 -14.02
N THR A 88 -18.99 -5.53 -13.17
CA THR A 88 -17.93 -4.51 -13.15
C THR A 88 -16.55 -5.13 -12.93
N ALA A 89 -16.44 -6.15 -12.08
CA ALA A 89 -15.21 -6.90 -11.89
C ALA A 89 -14.77 -7.65 -13.15
N ALA A 90 -15.71 -8.31 -13.85
CA ALA A 90 -15.42 -8.99 -15.10
C ALA A 90 -14.95 -8.01 -16.19
N GLU A 91 -15.58 -6.84 -16.31
CA GLU A 91 -15.17 -5.76 -17.22
C GLU A 91 -13.77 -5.23 -16.87
N ALA A 92 -13.51 -4.95 -15.59
CA ALA A 92 -12.21 -4.47 -15.13
C ALA A 92 -11.08 -5.47 -15.43
N LEU A 93 -11.35 -6.78 -15.26
CA LEU A 93 -10.38 -7.85 -15.52
C LEU A 93 -10.04 -8.04 -17.01
N GLN A 94 -10.81 -7.46 -17.95
CA GLN A 94 -10.44 -7.45 -19.36
C GLN A 94 -9.21 -6.56 -19.63
N HIS A 95 -8.95 -5.60 -18.75
CA HIS A 95 -7.78 -4.75 -18.85
C HIS A 95 -6.52 -5.50 -18.40
N LYS A 96 -5.51 -5.61 -19.28
CA LYS A 96 -4.30 -6.45 -19.07
C LYS A 96 -3.53 -6.15 -17.78
N GLU A 97 -3.57 -4.90 -17.34
CA GLU A 97 -2.91 -4.44 -16.12
C GLU A 97 -3.65 -4.86 -14.85
N VAL A 98 -4.95 -5.18 -14.90
CA VAL A 98 -5.72 -5.60 -13.72
C VAL A 98 -5.47 -7.08 -13.45
N LYS A 99 -5.01 -7.41 -12.25
CA LYS A 99 -4.67 -8.77 -11.82
C LYS A 99 -5.66 -9.37 -10.84
N GLY A 100 -6.43 -8.52 -10.16
CA GLY A 100 -7.42 -8.96 -9.20
C GLY A 100 -8.48 -7.89 -8.99
N ALA A 101 -9.68 -8.34 -8.66
CA ALA A 101 -10.84 -7.52 -8.37
C ALA A 101 -11.58 -8.13 -7.18
N ALA A 102 -11.96 -7.33 -6.19
CA ALA A 102 -12.71 -7.79 -5.03
C ALA A 102 -13.68 -6.71 -4.54
N PRO A 103 -14.90 -7.09 -4.14
CA PRO A 103 -15.89 -6.13 -3.63
C PRO A 103 -15.51 -5.67 -2.22
N PHE A 104 -15.95 -4.47 -1.86
CA PHE A 104 -15.81 -3.98 -0.50
C PHE A 104 -16.98 -3.11 -0.07
N ALA A 105 -17.18 -3.02 1.24
CA ALA A 105 -17.95 -1.98 1.88
C ALA A 105 -17.02 -1.22 2.82
N ILE A 106 -17.14 0.10 2.90
CA ILE A 106 -16.31 0.93 3.77
C ILE A 106 -17.19 1.85 4.60
N GLY A 107 -16.85 2.00 5.87
CA GLY A 107 -17.54 2.94 6.75
C GLY A 107 -16.68 3.36 7.93
N GLN A 108 -16.87 4.59 8.38
CA GLN A 108 -16.24 5.09 9.60
C GLN A 108 -17.08 4.67 10.80
N ALA A 109 -16.41 4.22 11.86
CA ALA A 109 -17.02 3.78 13.10
C ALA A 109 -16.08 4.08 14.28
N MET A 110 -16.55 3.82 15.50
CA MET A 110 -15.69 3.72 16.68
C MET A 110 -15.66 2.28 17.15
N VAL A 111 -14.49 1.78 17.53
CA VAL A 111 -14.33 0.49 18.20
C VAL A 111 -14.06 0.78 19.66
N ALA A 112 -14.85 0.17 20.54
CA ALA A 112 -14.83 0.41 21.97
C ALA A 112 -14.66 -0.89 22.74
N ARG A 113 -13.88 -0.83 23.83
CA ARG A 113 -13.89 -1.82 24.89
C ARG A 113 -13.87 -1.08 26.22
N GLU A 114 -14.87 -1.37 27.06
CA GLU A 114 -15.07 -0.69 28.35
C GLU A 114 -15.06 0.84 28.17
N GLU A 115 -14.12 1.54 28.79
CA GLU A 115 -13.97 3.01 28.73
C GLU A 115 -13.07 3.49 27.59
N THR A 116 -12.44 2.58 26.83
CA THR A 116 -11.52 2.94 25.74
C THR A 116 -12.24 2.94 24.40
N LEU A 117 -12.20 4.07 23.69
CA LEU A 117 -12.74 4.22 22.33
C LEU A 117 -11.63 4.58 21.33
N ARG A 118 -11.71 4.00 20.13
CA ARG A 118 -10.85 4.32 18.99
C ARG A 118 -11.66 4.54 17.74
N GLY A 119 -11.41 5.64 17.04
CA GLY A 119 -11.93 5.83 15.69
C GLY A 119 -11.33 4.77 14.77
N ALA A 120 -12.17 4.17 13.94
CA ALA A 120 -11.75 3.14 13.00
C ALA A 120 -12.44 3.28 11.65
N VAL A 121 -11.72 2.96 10.60
CA VAL A 121 -12.26 2.67 9.27
C VAL A 121 -12.49 1.18 9.19
N ILE A 122 -13.75 0.78 9.12
CA ILE A 122 -14.16 -0.60 8.99
C ILE A 122 -14.35 -0.93 7.52
N ARG A 123 -13.67 -1.99 7.08
CA ARG A 123 -13.77 -2.50 5.73
C ARG A 123 -14.42 -3.88 5.73
N GLY A 124 -15.59 -3.97 5.12
CA GLY A 124 -16.25 -5.22 4.79
C GLY A 124 -15.63 -5.85 3.56
N VAL A 125 -15.17 -7.09 3.68
CA VAL A 125 -14.50 -7.82 2.60
C VAL A 125 -15.00 -9.26 2.49
N LEU A 126 -14.76 -9.89 1.34
CA LEU A 126 -14.89 -11.34 1.19
C LEU A 126 -13.50 -11.97 1.41
N PRO A 127 -13.29 -12.78 2.45
CA PRO A 127 -11.96 -13.33 2.75
C PRO A 127 -11.34 -14.14 1.61
N GLN A 128 -12.16 -14.78 0.78
CA GLN A 128 -11.68 -15.55 -0.37
C GLN A 128 -11.23 -14.67 -1.55
N GLU A 129 -11.74 -13.43 -1.63
CA GLU A 129 -11.44 -12.51 -2.73
C GLU A 129 -10.37 -11.47 -2.35
N GLU A 130 -10.29 -11.09 -1.07
CA GLU A 130 -9.37 -10.06 -0.57
C GLU A 130 -7.88 -10.34 -0.88
N PRO A 131 -7.36 -11.60 -0.79
CA PRO A 131 -5.97 -11.90 -1.17
C PRO A 131 -5.63 -11.60 -2.63
N LYS A 132 -6.62 -11.50 -3.52
CA LYS A 132 -6.43 -11.13 -4.92
C LYS A 132 -6.12 -9.64 -5.08
N VAL A 133 -6.52 -8.81 -4.11
CA VAL A 133 -6.39 -7.35 -4.17
C VAL A 133 -5.45 -6.75 -3.12
N SER A 134 -5.21 -7.45 -2.02
CA SER A 134 -4.46 -6.97 -0.86
C SER A 134 -3.62 -8.07 -0.23
N ASP A 135 -2.48 -7.71 0.33
CA ASP A 135 -1.62 -8.65 1.07
C ASP A 135 -1.98 -8.73 2.57
N VAL A 136 -3.05 -8.05 3.03
CA VAL A 136 -3.45 -7.98 4.44
C VAL A 136 -3.71 -9.35 5.08
N ALA A 137 -4.30 -10.29 4.33
CA ALA A 137 -4.56 -11.64 4.83
C ALA A 137 -3.25 -12.36 5.24
N LYS A 138 -2.14 -12.11 4.53
CA LYS A 138 -0.80 -12.65 4.84
C LYS A 138 -0.13 -11.91 6.00
N GLN A 139 -0.63 -10.73 6.34
CA GLN A 139 -0.10 -9.88 7.41
C GLN A 139 -0.78 -10.14 8.76
N VAL A 140 -1.78 -11.02 8.82
CA VAL A 140 -2.36 -11.52 10.07
C VAL A 140 -1.29 -12.30 10.84
N LYS A 141 -0.97 -11.83 12.05
CA LYS A 141 0.05 -12.43 12.92
C LYS A 141 -0.54 -13.39 13.94
N TRP A 142 -1.78 -13.15 14.33
CA TRP A 142 -2.52 -13.96 15.28
C TRP A 142 -3.94 -14.16 14.77
N GLY A 143 -4.44 -15.40 14.87
CA GLY A 143 -5.77 -15.77 14.41
C GLY A 143 -5.81 -16.02 12.91
N SER A 144 -6.98 -15.88 12.30
CA SER A 144 -7.17 -16.12 10.87
C SER A 144 -8.02 -15.04 10.21
N PHE A 145 -7.64 -14.64 9.00
CA PHE A 145 -8.47 -13.77 8.17
C PHE A 145 -9.72 -14.51 7.65
N ASP A 146 -9.61 -15.84 7.48
CA ASP A 146 -10.69 -16.69 6.98
C ASP A 146 -11.80 -16.93 8.01
N ASP A 147 -11.57 -16.57 9.28
CA ASP A 147 -12.59 -16.61 10.33
C ASP A 147 -13.58 -15.43 10.25
N LEU A 148 -13.38 -14.50 9.30
CA LEU A 148 -14.40 -13.52 8.95
C LEU A 148 -15.56 -14.19 8.21
N ARG A 149 -16.55 -14.69 8.95
CA ARG A 149 -17.69 -15.42 8.41
C ARG A 149 -18.97 -14.58 8.42
N PRO A 150 -19.87 -14.77 7.43
CA PRO A 150 -21.12 -14.02 7.35
C PRO A 150 -21.99 -14.24 8.58
N GLY A 151 -22.40 -13.17 9.25
CA GLY A 151 -23.32 -13.20 10.38
C GLY A 151 -22.73 -13.61 11.72
N GLU A 152 -21.45 -13.97 11.77
CA GLU A 152 -20.76 -14.24 13.02
C GLU A 152 -20.31 -12.94 13.72
N PHE A 153 -20.29 -11.81 13.01
CA PHE A 153 -19.79 -10.53 13.53
C PHE A 153 -18.37 -10.69 14.08
N ASN A 154 -17.51 -11.31 13.29
CA ASN A 154 -16.09 -11.41 13.58
C ASN A 154 -15.35 -10.19 13.05
N ILE A 155 -14.29 -9.78 13.74
CA ILE A 155 -13.46 -8.63 13.37
C ILE A 155 -11.99 -8.99 13.42
N VAL A 156 -11.24 -8.52 12.42
CA VAL A 156 -9.78 -8.53 12.40
C VAL A 156 -9.31 -7.09 12.56
N ILE A 157 -8.51 -6.81 13.58
CA ILE A 157 -8.05 -5.45 13.92
C ILE A 157 -6.54 -5.30 13.75
N GLY A 158 -6.07 -4.06 13.59
CA GLY A 158 -4.64 -3.79 13.57
C GLY A 158 -3.97 -3.99 14.93
N LYS A 159 -2.69 -4.34 14.93
CA LYS A 159 -1.89 -4.61 16.13
C LYS A 159 -1.88 -3.45 17.13
N GLU A 160 -1.76 -2.21 16.66
CA GLU A 160 -1.78 -1.05 17.53
C GLU A 160 -3.18 -0.79 18.10
N MET A 161 -4.24 -1.00 17.33
CA MET A 161 -5.61 -0.92 17.82
C MET A 161 -5.86 -1.95 18.92
N ALA A 162 -5.42 -3.20 18.72
CA ALA A 162 -5.53 -4.26 19.71
C ALA A 162 -4.80 -3.90 21.01
N ARG A 163 -3.58 -3.38 20.89
CA ARG A 163 -2.77 -2.90 22.03
C ARG A 163 -3.44 -1.77 22.78
N LEU A 164 -3.96 -0.77 22.06
CA LEU A 164 -4.61 0.40 22.65
C LEU A 164 -5.93 0.06 23.34
N LEU A 165 -6.71 -0.87 22.78
CA LEU A 165 -7.96 -1.37 23.37
C LEU A 165 -7.73 -2.47 24.42
N ARG A 166 -6.47 -2.92 24.59
CA ARG A 166 -6.08 -4.03 25.48
C ARG A 166 -6.89 -5.31 25.19
N VAL A 167 -7.04 -5.65 23.92
CA VAL A 167 -7.75 -6.85 23.46
C VAL A 167 -6.81 -7.89 22.88
N SER A 168 -7.20 -9.14 23.03
CA SER A 168 -6.56 -10.31 22.43
C SER A 168 -7.56 -11.08 21.58
N LEU A 169 -7.09 -12.14 20.89
CA LEU A 169 -7.98 -13.07 20.19
C LEU A 169 -9.06 -13.63 21.12
N GLY A 170 -10.28 -13.71 20.62
CA GLY A 170 -11.47 -14.18 21.35
C GLY A 170 -12.14 -13.10 22.21
N ASP A 171 -11.50 -11.95 22.44
CA ASP A 171 -12.14 -10.84 23.14
C ASP A 171 -13.24 -10.21 22.29
N GLN A 172 -14.20 -9.57 22.96
CA GLN A 172 -15.26 -8.84 22.30
C GLN A 172 -15.01 -7.34 22.34
N VAL A 173 -15.34 -6.67 21.23
CA VAL A 173 -15.31 -5.21 21.08
C VAL A 173 -16.67 -4.74 20.59
N THR A 174 -17.06 -3.52 20.99
CA THR A 174 -18.28 -2.89 20.51
C THR A 174 -17.95 -1.94 19.37
N VAL A 175 -18.53 -2.19 18.21
CA VAL A 175 -18.47 -1.30 17.07
C VAL A 175 -19.66 -0.34 17.09
N ILE A 176 -19.38 0.95 17.03
CA ILE A 176 -20.33 2.04 17.10
C ILE A 176 -20.32 2.78 15.75
N SER A 177 -21.37 2.63 14.96
CA SER A 177 -21.53 3.32 13.68
C SER A 177 -22.36 4.60 13.85
N PRO A 178 -21.87 5.77 13.36
CA PRO A 178 -22.57 7.05 13.47
C PRO A 178 -23.79 7.15 12.53
N GLN A 179 -23.95 6.24 11.56
CA GLN A 179 -25.11 6.20 10.65
C GLN A 179 -26.34 5.56 11.31
N GLY A 180 -26.69 6.11 12.47
CA GLY A 180 -27.75 5.69 13.35
C GLY A 180 -29.17 5.93 12.82
N GLN A 181 -30.18 5.52 13.60
CA GLN A 181 -31.57 5.90 13.29
C GLN A 181 -31.79 7.37 13.61
N VAL A 182 -32.39 8.10 12.67
CA VAL A 182 -32.90 9.44 12.93
C VAL A 182 -34.16 9.28 13.78
N THR A 183 -34.10 9.78 15.02
CA THR A 183 -35.23 9.84 15.95
C THR A 183 -35.56 11.30 16.23
N PRO A 184 -36.76 11.64 16.76
CA PRO A 184 -37.08 13.00 17.17
C PRO A 184 -36.10 13.59 18.20
N ALA A 185 -35.34 12.74 18.91
CA ALA A 185 -34.32 13.12 19.89
C ALA A 185 -32.89 13.22 19.31
N GLY A 186 -32.69 12.96 18.01
CA GLY A 186 -31.38 12.99 17.34
C GLY A 186 -31.00 11.66 16.67
N VAL A 187 -29.75 11.56 16.23
CA VAL A 187 -29.20 10.34 15.60
C VAL A 187 -28.73 9.37 16.69
N VAL A 188 -29.41 8.24 16.83
CA VAL A 188 -29.02 7.19 17.79
C VAL A 188 -28.03 6.25 17.10
N PRO A 189 -26.75 6.23 17.51
CA PRO A 189 -25.73 5.41 16.85
C PRO A 189 -26.09 3.92 16.95
N ARG A 190 -25.60 3.12 16.00
CA ARG A 190 -25.76 1.67 16.05
C ARG A 190 -24.58 1.05 16.76
N LEU A 191 -24.87 0.24 17.78
CA LEU A 191 -23.88 -0.53 18.50
C LEU A 191 -24.04 -2.00 18.14
N LYS A 192 -22.94 -2.65 17.78
CA LYS A 192 -22.89 -4.09 17.56
C LYS A 192 -21.61 -4.66 18.14
N GLN A 193 -21.75 -5.77 18.86
CA GLN A 193 -20.61 -6.48 19.42
C GLN A 193 -19.98 -7.39 18.36
N PHE A 194 -18.66 -7.34 18.27
CA PHE A 194 -17.84 -8.16 17.41
C PHE A 194 -16.82 -8.97 18.22
N THR A 195 -16.47 -10.15 17.73
CA THR A 195 -15.43 -11.00 18.32
C THR A 195 -14.13 -10.84 17.56
N VAL A 196 -13.03 -10.57 18.26
CA VAL A 196 -11.70 -10.43 17.66
C VAL A 196 -11.18 -11.81 17.26
N VAL A 197 -11.17 -12.10 15.95
CA VAL A 197 -10.70 -13.39 15.41
C VAL A 197 -9.33 -13.30 14.74
N GLY A 198 -8.81 -12.08 14.56
CA GLY A 198 -7.50 -11.87 13.99
C GLY A 198 -6.89 -10.54 14.37
N VAL A 199 -5.56 -10.50 14.37
CA VAL A 199 -4.77 -9.28 14.53
C VAL A 199 -3.74 -9.19 13.42
N PHE A 200 -3.79 -8.14 12.61
CA PHE A 200 -2.85 -7.90 11.51
C PHE A 200 -1.79 -6.85 11.87
N GLU A 201 -0.65 -6.92 11.18
CA GLU A 201 0.43 -5.93 11.29
C GLU A 201 0.90 -5.53 9.88
N ALA A 202 0.45 -4.35 9.44
CA ALA A 202 0.83 -3.72 8.19
C ALA A 202 2.22 -3.07 8.25
N GLY A 203 2.72 -2.77 9.47
CA GLY A 203 4.00 -2.10 9.68
C GLY A 203 3.92 -0.57 9.56
N HIS A 204 2.71 -0.03 9.53
CA HIS A 204 2.43 1.41 9.48
C HIS A 204 1.42 1.76 10.56
N PHE A 205 1.79 2.69 11.43
CA PHE A 205 1.03 3.01 12.63
C PHE A 205 -0.42 3.44 12.33
N GLU A 206 -0.65 4.22 11.28
CA GLU A 206 -1.99 4.70 10.94
C GLU A 206 -2.95 3.55 10.60
N PHE A 207 -2.51 2.58 9.77
CA PHE A 207 -3.31 1.41 9.46
C PHE A 207 -3.46 0.47 10.66
N ASP A 208 -2.37 0.22 11.38
CA ASP A 208 -2.38 -0.69 12.52
C ASP A 208 -3.21 -0.15 13.70
N SER A 209 -3.45 1.17 13.77
CA SER A 209 -4.22 1.81 14.85
C SER A 209 -5.66 2.15 14.48
N SER A 210 -5.99 2.27 13.20
CA SER A 210 -7.30 2.77 12.76
C SER A 210 -8.05 1.90 11.75
N MET A 211 -7.45 0.83 11.20
CA MET A 211 -8.13 -0.03 10.23
C MET A 211 -8.61 -1.34 10.87
N ALA A 212 -9.82 -1.77 10.50
CA ALA A 212 -10.37 -3.06 10.88
C ALA A 212 -11.12 -3.70 9.72
N PHE A 213 -11.12 -5.03 9.67
CA PHE A 213 -11.77 -5.82 8.64
C PHE A 213 -12.87 -6.67 9.25
N ILE A 214 -14.01 -6.74 8.56
CA ILE A 214 -15.14 -7.61 8.90
C ILE A 214 -15.63 -8.29 7.63
N HIS A 215 -16.51 -9.29 7.78
CA HIS A 215 -17.14 -9.89 6.61
C HIS A 215 -18.02 -8.85 5.89
N LEU A 216 -18.03 -8.89 4.54
CA LEU A 216 -18.78 -7.95 3.70
C LEU A 216 -20.25 -7.84 4.08
N GLU A 217 -20.91 -8.98 4.31
CA GLU A 217 -22.31 -9.03 4.72
C GLU A 217 -22.56 -8.36 6.09
N ASP A 218 -21.61 -8.50 7.03
CA ASP A 218 -21.73 -7.87 8.35
C ASP A 218 -21.53 -6.35 8.25
N ALA A 219 -20.65 -5.90 7.36
CA ALA A 219 -20.51 -4.48 7.04
C ALA A 219 -21.79 -3.91 6.41
N GLN A 220 -22.39 -4.62 5.47
CA GLN A 220 -23.65 -4.21 4.85
C GLN A 220 -24.76 -4.09 5.89
N ARG A 221 -24.87 -5.03 6.84
CA ARG A 221 -25.84 -4.95 7.95
C ARG A 221 -25.53 -3.81 8.93
N LEU A 222 -24.26 -3.59 9.24
CA LEU A 222 -23.80 -2.53 10.15
C LEU A 222 -24.09 -1.14 9.58
N PHE A 223 -23.78 -0.94 8.29
CA PHE A 223 -23.89 0.34 7.58
C PHE A 223 -25.19 0.50 6.77
N ARG A 224 -26.10 -0.49 6.80
CA ARG A 224 -27.38 -0.52 6.07
C ARG A 224 -27.23 -0.39 4.55
N LEU A 225 -26.22 -1.05 4.00
CA LEU A 225 -25.99 -1.06 2.57
C LEU A 225 -26.72 -2.25 1.92
N GLY A 226 -27.44 -2.01 0.82
CA GLY A 226 -28.08 -3.06 0.01
C GLY A 226 -27.09 -3.86 -0.83
N ALA A 227 -25.99 -3.22 -1.24
CA ALA A 227 -24.91 -3.82 -2.01
C ALA A 227 -23.52 -3.36 -1.53
N PRO A 228 -22.42 -3.94 -2.03
CA PRO A 228 -21.07 -3.44 -1.74
C PRO A 228 -20.93 -1.98 -2.20
N GLY A 229 -20.12 -1.18 -1.51
CA GLY A 229 -19.92 0.23 -1.87
C GLY A 229 -19.05 0.42 -3.13
N GLY A 230 -18.32 -0.63 -3.53
CA GLY A 230 -17.50 -0.60 -4.73
C GLY A 230 -16.63 -1.82 -4.91
N LEU A 231 -15.67 -1.69 -5.82
CA LEU A 231 -14.72 -2.70 -6.22
C LEU A 231 -13.28 -2.21 -6.02
N ARG A 232 -12.44 -3.02 -5.40
CA ARG A 232 -11.00 -2.82 -5.28
C ARG A 232 -10.29 -3.57 -6.39
N LEU A 233 -9.28 -2.95 -6.97
CA LEU A 233 -8.49 -3.52 -8.06
C LEU A 233 -7.00 -3.56 -7.68
N ARG A 234 -6.36 -4.69 -7.98
CA ARG A 234 -4.90 -4.82 -7.95
C ARG A 234 -4.37 -4.77 -9.37
N LEU A 235 -3.37 -3.92 -9.56
CA LEU A 235 -2.68 -3.75 -10.82
C LEU A 235 -1.35 -4.51 -10.85
N ALA A 236 -0.86 -4.83 -12.05
CA ALA A 236 0.47 -5.40 -12.26
C ALA A 236 1.57 -4.41 -11.84
N ASP A 237 1.41 -3.15 -12.27
CA ASP A 237 2.24 -2.03 -11.86
C ASP A 237 1.39 -0.96 -11.18
N MET A 238 1.68 -0.70 -9.91
CA MET A 238 1.01 0.32 -9.12
C MET A 238 1.29 1.74 -9.61
N GLN A 239 2.45 1.99 -10.21
CA GLN A 239 2.84 3.32 -10.66
C GLN A 239 1.98 3.79 -11.84
N ARG A 240 1.42 2.83 -12.59
CA ARG A 240 0.48 3.08 -13.68
C ARG A 240 -0.96 3.25 -13.21
N ALA A 241 -1.24 3.21 -11.90
CA ALA A 241 -2.61 3.34 -11.39
C ALA A 241 -3.37 4.58 -11.89
N PRO A 242 -2.76 5.78 -12.00
CA PRO A 242 -3.47 6.95 -12.55
C PRO A 242 -3.85 6.79 -14.03
N GLU A 243 -2.97 6.19 -14.84
CA GLU A 243 -3.21 5.92 -16.26
C GLU A 243 -4.31 4.86 -16.42
N VAL A 244 -4.17 3.73 -15.73
CA VAL A 244 -5.13 2.63 -15.76
C VAL A 244 -6.50 3.07 -15.24
N ALA A 245 -6.56 3.95 -14.22
CA ALA A 245 -7.81 4.50 -13.73
C ALA A 245 -8.55 5.35 -14.78
N LEU A 246 -7.81 6.08 -15.63
CA LEU A 246 -8.40 6.84 -16.74
C LEU A 246 -8.88 5.94 -17.88
N ASP A 247 -8.19 4.84 -18.15
CA ASP A 247 -8.62 3.89 -19.17
C ASP A 247 -9.85 3.10 -18.70
N LEU A 248 -9.86 2.67 -17.43
CA LEU A 248 -11.00 1.98 -16.82
C LEU A 248 -12.25 2.87 -16.80
N SER A 249 -12.13 4.19 -16.60
CA SER A 249 -13.32 5.08 -16.61
C SER A 249 -14.00 5.18 -17.97
N ARG A 250 -13.32 4.80 -19.06
CA ARG A 250 -13.89 4.75 -20.41
C ARG A 250 -14.50 3.38 -20.75
N ILE A 251 -14.03 2.32 -20.09
CA ILE A 251 -14.41 0.93 -20.39
C ILE A 251 -15.53 0.46 -19.48
N LEU A 252 -15.47 0.83 -18.20
CA LEU A 252 -16.45 0.39 -17.21
C LEU A 252 -17.81 1.01 -17.49
N SER A 253 -18.81 0.14 -17.55
CA SER A 253 -20.20 0.55 -17.71
C SER A 253 -20.75 1.08 -16.38
N GLY A 254 -21.68 2.03 -16.46
CA GLY A 254 -22.28 2.67 -15.28
C GLY A 254 -21.51 3.92 -14.85
N GLY A 255 -22.21 4.86 -14.19
CA GLY A 255 -21.62 6.09 -13.69
C GLY A 255 -20.68 5.82 -12.53
N VAL A 256 -19.48 5.31 -12.81
CA VAL A 256 -18.50 4.92 -11.80
C VAL A 256 -17.52 6.05 -11.49
N LEU A 257 -17.14 6.14 -10.21
CA LEU A 257 -16.13 7.04 -9.71
C LEU A 257 -14.87 6.25 -9.39
N ILE A 258 -13.79 6.52 -10.12
CA ILE A 258 -12.52 5.79 -9.95
C ILE A 258 -11.53 6.65 -9.16
N ARG A 259 -10.99 6.06 -8.09
CA ARG A 259 -9.97 6.65 -7.22
C ARG A 259 -8.73 5.77 -7.21
N ASP A 260 -7.59 6.35 -7.55
CA ASP A 260 -6.28 5.73 -7.40
C ASP A 260 -5.61 6.13 -6.08
N TRP A 261 -4.60 5.37 -5.66
CA TRP A 261 -3.86 5.61 -4.43
C TRP A 261 -3.25 7.02 -4.33
N SER A 262 -2.87 7.66 -5.45
CA SER A 262 -2.25 8.98 -5.44
C SER A 262 -3.24 10.09 -5.09
N LYS A 263 -4.54 9.85 -5.31
CA LYS A 263 -5.62 10.76 -4.92
C LYS A 263 -6.07 10.56 -3.47
N GLN A 264 -5.88 9.38 -2.90
CA GLN A 264 -6.23 9.11 -1.50
C GLN A 264 -5.26 9.77 -0.51
N ASN A 265 -3.99 9.94 -0.90
CA ASN A 265 -2.93 10.48 -0.04
C ASN A 265 -2.50 11.90 -0.43
N LYS A 266 -3.40 12.75 -0.95
CA LYS A 266 -3.08 14.17 -1.16
C LYS A 266 -3.16 14.90 0.18
N THR A 267 -2.00 15.11 0.80
CA THR A 267 -1.79 16.16 1.81
C THR A 267 -1.74 17.54 1.18
#